data_AF-A0A0F3R8W3-F1
#
_entry.id   AF-A0A0F3R8W3-F1
#
_cell.length_a   1.000
_cell.length_b   1.000
_cell.length_c   1.000
_cell.angle_alpha   90.00
_cell.angle_beta   90.00
_cell.angle_gamma   90.00
#
_symmetry.space_group_name_H-M   'P 1'
#
loop_
_entity.id
_entity.type
_entity.pdbx_description
1 polymer ?
#
loop_
_entity_poly.entity_id
_entity_poly.type
_entity_poly.pdbx_seq_one_letter_code
_entity_poly.pdbx_strand_id
1 'polypeptide(L)' 'MTVLSEKRCIPCNGGVPPLEKKEIDKLLTELQNEWQVNELGHLYKKYKFSNFIKAMEFANRITEIAEQKHIIPI' A
#
# COMPACT_ATOMS: atom_id res chain seq x y z
N MET A 1 9.03 -12.39 -3.91
CA MET A 1 7.95 -11.59 -4.51
C MET A 1 6.63 -12.24 -4.10
N THR A 2 5.62 -11.48 -3.68
CA THR A 2 4.32 -12.05 -3.28
C THR A 2 3.35 -11.98 -4.46
N VAL A 3 2.36 -12.87 -4.50
CA VAL A 3 1.32 -12.90 -5.56
C VAL A 3 0.58 -11.57 -5.67
N LEU A 4 0.40 -10.83 -4.56
CA LEU A 4 -0.21 -9.50 -4.56
C LEU A 4 0.60 -8.45 -5.35
N SER A 5 1.94 -8.55 -5.36
CA SER A 5 2.81 -7.58 -6.04
C SER A 5 2.73 -7.66 -7.58
N GLU A 6 2.25 -8.78 -8.11
CA GLU A 6 2.06 -9.03 -9.54
C GLU A 6 0.67 -8.59 -10.02
N LYS A 7 -0.29 -8.39 -9.11
CA LYS A 7 -1.64 -7.92 -9.46
C LYS A 7 -1.62 -6.45 -9.87
N ARG A 8 -2.47 -6.10 -10.83
CA ARG A 8 -2.73 -4.72 -11.24
C ARG A 8 -3.91 -4.18 -10.42
N CYS A 9 -3.74 -3.02 -9.77
CA CYS A 9 -4.86 -2.35 -9.10
C CYS A 9 -5.81 -1.78 -10.15
N ILE A 10 -6.88 -2.50 -10.47
CA ILE A 10 -7.99 -2.01 -11.29
C ILE A 10 -8.90 -1.01 -10.53
N PRO A 11 -9.19 -1.20 -9.22
CA PRO A 11 -10.10 -0.32 -8.46
C PRO A 11 -9.63 1.13 -8.29
N CYS A 12 -8.32 1.37 -8.43
CA CYS A 12 -7.70 2.68 -8.28
C CYS A 12 -8.21 3.73 -9.31
N ASN A 13 -9.01 3.33 -10.30
CA ASN A 13 -9.60 4.20 -11.34
C ASN A 13 -11.03 4.70 -11.04
N GLY A 14 -11.55 4.46 -9.83
CA GLY A 14 -12.89 4.89 -9.42
C GLY A 14 -14.03 4.01 -9.95
N GLY A 15 -15.20 4.12 -9.32
CA GLY A 15 -16.41 3.39 -9.72
C GLY A 15 -16.52 1.94 -9.19
N VAL A 16 -15.54 1.45 -8.45
CA VAL A 16 -15.56 0.11 -7.83
C VAL A 16 -15.86 0.24 -6.33
N PRO A 17 -16.81 -0.51 -5.78
CA PRO A 17 -17.11 -0.47 -4.36
C PRO A 17 -15.90 -0.93 -3.52
N PRO A 18 -15.74 -0.39 -2.30
CA PRO A 18 -14.68 -0.83 -1.39
C PRO A 18 -14.85 -2.30 -1.01
N LEU A 19 -13.73 -2.96 -0.69
CA LEU A 19 -13.74 -4.35 -0.21
C LEU A 19 -14.49 -4.48 1.12
N GLU A 20 -15.14 -5.62 1.31
CA GLU A 20 -15.73 -5.93 2.62
C GLU A 20 -14.64 -6.22 3.67
N LYS A 21 -14.93 -5.92 4.93
CA LYS A 21 -13.98 -6.14 6.04
C LYS A 21 -13.41 -7.57 6.07
N LYS A 22 -14.25 -8.58 5.80
CA LYS A 22 -13.82 -9.99 5.76
C LYS A 22 -12.79 -10.27 4.66
N GLU A 23 -12.92 -9.61 3.51
CA GLU A 23 -11.98 -9.75 2.40
C GLU A 23 -10.67 -9.02 2.70
N ILE A 24 -10.76 -7.84 3.31
CA ILE A 24 -9.60 -7.08 3.79
C ILE A 24 -8.81 -7.92 4.79
N ASP A 25 -9.47 -8.49 5.81
CA ASP A 25 -8.82 -9.32 6.84
C ASP A 25 -8.11 -10.54 6.22
N LYS A 26 -8.72 -11.17 5.20
CA LYS A 26 -8.09 -12.28 4.47
C LYS A 26 -6.85 -11.82 3.70
N LEU A 27 -6.94 -10.73 2.94
CA LEU A 27 -5.82 -10.22 2.14
C LEU A 27 -4.69 -9.65 3.01
N LEU A 28 -5.00 -9.10 4.19
CA LEU A 28 -4.01 -8.65 5.16
C LEU A 28 -3.09 -9.79 5.61
N THR A 29 -3.58 -11.03 5.68
CA THR A 29 -2.73 -12.19 6.02
C THR A 29 -1.67 -12.52 4.96
N GLU A 30 -1.86 -12.08 3.71
CA GLU A 30 -0.89 -12.25 2.62
C GLU A 30 0.20 -11.15 2.63
N LEU A 31 -0.01 -10.09 3.42
CA LEU A 31 0.94 -9.01 3.61
C LEU A 31 1.83 -9.29 4.83
N GLN A 32 3.03 -8.69 4.84
CA GLN A 32 3.89 -8.76 6.03
C GLN A 32 3.18 -8.14 7.25
N ASN A 33 3.40 -8.71 8.45
CA ASN A 33 2.70 -8.42 9.71
C ASN A 33 2.73 -6.95 10.22
N GLU A 34 3.29 -6.01 9.46
CA GLU A 34 3.40 -4.60 9.83
C GLU A 34 2.40 -3.69 9.10
N TRP A 35 1.67 -4.22 8.11
CA TRP A 35 0.61 -3.50 7.42
C TRP A 35 -0.66 -3.45 8.27
N GLN A 36 -1.32 -2.29 8.29
CA GLN A 36 -2.50 -2.01 9.09
C GLN A 36 -3.55 -1.30 8.24
N VAL A 37 -4.82 -1.40 8.64
CA VAL A 37 -5.93 -0.67 8.02
C VAL A 37 -6.49 0.31 9.04
N ASN A 38 -6.67 1.57 8.64
CA ASN A 38 -7.26 2.58 9.52
C ASN A 38 -8.80 2.54 9.48
N GLU A 39 -9.46 3.37 10.29
CA GLU A 39 -10.93 3.43 10.36
C GLU A 39 -11.58 3.87 9.03
N LEU A 40 -10.83 4.55 8.16
CA LEU A 40 -11.27 4.97 6.83
C LEU A 40 -11.09 3.87 5.77
N GLY A 41 -10.53 2.71 6.13
CA GLY A 41 -10.29 1.60 5.20
C GLY A 41 -9.00 1.74 4.38
N HIS A 42 -8.11 2.68 4.69
CA HIS A 42 -6.82 2.82 4.02
C HIS A 42 -5.76 1.88 4.62
N LEU A 43 -5.04 1.18 3.74
CA LEU A 43 -3.90 0.33 4.08
C LEU A 43 -2.64 1.19 4.27
N TYR A 44 -1.96 1.06 5.40
CA TYR A 44 -0.75 1.82 5.70
C TYR A 44 0.28 0.98 6.48
N LYS A 45 1.55 1.41 6.43
CA LYS A 45 2.65 0.86 7.23
C LYS A 45 3.55 2.00 7.72
N LYS A 46 3.96 1.94 8.99
CA LYS A 46 4.84 2.94 9.60
C LYS A 46 6.29 2.51 9.47
N TYR A 47 7.13 3.38 8.92
CA TYR A 47 8.57 3.19 8.84
C TYR A 47 9.27 4.20 9.74
N LYS A 48 10.26 3.75 10.52
CA LYS A 48 11.07 4.61 11.39
C LYS A 48 12.45 4.80 10.79
N PHE A 49 12.92 6.05 10.76
CA PHE A 49 14.23 6.42 10.24
C PHE A 49 15.01 7.21 11.29
N SER A 50 16.35 7.13 11.21
CA SER A 50 17.22 7.85 12.14
C SER A 50 17.29 9.36 11.88
N ASN A 51 16.93 9.81 10.67
CA ASN A 51 16.88 11.22 10.29
C ASN A 51 15.97 11.43 9.07
N PHE A 52 15.69 12.70 8.77
CA PHE A 52 14.83 13.11 7.68
C PHE A 52 15.36 12.72 6.30
N ILE A 53 16.68 12.82 6.06
CA ILE A 53 17.29 12.51 4.76
C ILE A 53 17.01 11.04 4.38
N LYS A 54 17.22 10.09 5.30
CA LYS A 54 16.93 8.67 5.04
C LYS A 54 15.46 8.39 4.80
N ALA A 55 14.56 9.13 5.45
CA ALA A 55 13.13 9.01 5.22
C ALA A 55 12.77 9.46 3.78
N MET A 56 13.36 10.56 3.32
CA MET A 56 13.15 11.07 1.96
C MET A 56 13.76 10.15 0.90
N GLU A 57 14.96 9.61 1.11
CA GLU A 57 15.55 8.60 0.21
C GLU A 57 14.64 7.38 0.04
N PHE A 58 14.02 6.92 1.12
CA PHE A 58 13.05 5.83 1.07
C PHE A 58 11.77 6.23 0.31
N ALA A 59 11.21 7.40 0.59
CA ALA A 59 10.03 7.91 -0.10
C ALA A 59 10.26 8.05 -1.61
N ASN A 60 11.41 8.58 -2.04
CA ASN A 60 11.77 8.72 -3.45
C ASN A 60 11.88 7.37 -4.18
N ARG A 61 12.32 6.31 -3.50
CA ARG A 61 12.33 4.96 -4.11
C ARG A 61 10.91 4.43 -4.34
N ILE A 62 9.96 4.81 -3.47
CA ILE A 62 8.55 4.44 -3.65
C ILE A 62 7.95 5.18 -4.85
N THR A 63 8.33 6.45 -5.09
CA THR A 63 7.75 7.22 -6.21
C THR A 63 8.04 6.61 -7.57
N GLU A 64 9.22 6.02 -7.77
CA GLU A 64 9.55 5.32 -9.03
C GLU A 64 8.60 4.14 -9.29
N ILE A 65 8.30 3.35 -8.26
CA ILE A 65 7.37 2.20 -8.35
C ILE A 65 5.93 2.68 -8.53
N ALA A 66 5.55 3.72 -7.80
CA ALA A 66 4.21 4.31 -7.85
C ALA A 66 3.90 4.87 -9.25
N GLU A 67 4.86 5.57 -9.86
CA GLU A 67 4.74 6.10 -11.21
C GLU A 67 4.64 4.98 -12.25
N GLN A 68 5.48 3.94 -12.15
CA GLN A 68 5.40 2.76 -13.03
C GLN A 68 4.03 2.06 -12.99
N LYS A 69 3.33 2.15 -11.85
CA LYS A 69 2.00 1.57 -11.66
C LYS A 69 0.87 2.60 -11.87
N HIS A 70 1.20 3.86 -12.16
CA HIS A 70 0.27 4.99 -12.24
C HIS A 70 -0.65 5.11 -11.01
N ILE A 71 -0.08 4.99 -9.82
CA ILE A 71 -0.79 5.13 -8.55
C ILE A 71 -0.19 6.25 -7.69
N ILE A 72 -1.02 6.91 -6.89
CA ILE A 72 -0.57 7.86 -5.87
C ILE A 72 -0.69 7.18 -4.50
N PRO A 73 0.41 6.98 -3.76
CA PRO A 73 0.35 6.44 -2.40
C PRO A 73 -0.34 7.46 -1.46
N ILE A 74 -1.21 6.95 -0.60
CA ILE A 74 -2.02 7.71 0.37
C ILE A 74 -1.44 7.54 1.78
#